data_AF-A0A958C0T0-F1
#
_entry.id   AF-A0A958C0T0-F1
#
_cell.length_a   1.000
_cell.length_b   1.000
_cell.length_c   1.000
_cell.angle_alpha   90.00
_cell.angle_beta   90.00
_cell.angle_gamma   90.00
#
_symmetry.space_group_name_H-M   'P 1'
#
loop_
_entity.id
_entity.type
_entity.pdbx_description
1 polymer ?
#
loop_
_entity_poly.entity_id
_entity_poly.type
_entity_poly.pdbx_seq_one_letter_code
_entity_poly.pdbx_strand_id
1 'polypeptide(L)'
;MSAQPSPVTTTIDFEQEGKQRGYLRLPHSRNSSAWGSILIPMTVVKNGSGPTVLFTGGLHGGEYEGVVSLMKLSRELQPETIQGRVIIIP
;
A
#
# COMPACT_ATOMS: atom_id res chain seq x y z
N MET A 1 20.30 3.43 19.22
CA MET A 1 19.43 4.53 18.78
C MET A 1 18.00 4.01 18.80
N SER A 2 17.12 4.53 19.66
CA SER A 2 15.70 4.21 19.54
C SER A 2 15.16 4.95 18.32
N ALA A 3 14.64 4.22 17.33
CA ALA A 3 14.04 4.84 16.16
C ALA A 3 12.78 5.61 16.60
N GLN A 4 12.72 6.90 16.26
CA GLN A 4 11.49 7.67 16.39
C GLN A 4 10.38 6.98 15.56
N PRO A 5 9.14 6.89 16.06
CA PRO A 5 8.05 6.27 15.33
C PRO A 5 7.76 7.04 14.04
N SER A 6 7.42 6.31 12.97
CA SER A 6 7.05 6.92 11.68
C SER A 6 5.78 7.77 11.83
N PRO A 7 5.72 8.97 11.24
CA PRO A 7 4.49 9.76 11.18
C PRO A 7 3.47 9.19 10.17
N VAL A 8 3.89 8.25 9.31
CA VAL A 8 3.02 7.60 8.34
C VAL A 8 2.09 6.63 9.06
N THR A 9 0.79 6.75 8.82
CA THR A 9 -0.26 5.94 9.45
C THR A 9 -1.15 5.29 8.40
N THR A 10 -1.81 4.20 8.75
CA THR A 10 -2.81 3.57 7.88
C THR A 10 -3.91 2.94 8.71
N THR A 11 -5.10 2.81 8.12
CA THR A 11 -6.24 2.11 8.70
C THR A 11 -6.33 0.66 8.22
N ILE A 12 -5.40 0.21 7.36
CA ILE A 12 -5.37 -1.16 6.86
C ILE A 12 -4.96 -2.10 7.99
N ASP A 13 -5.75 -3.15 8.19
CA ASP A 13 -5.41 -4.27 9.07
C ASP A 13 -4.67 -5.33 8.25
N PHE A 14 -3.36 -5.46 8.44
CA PHE A 14 -2.56 -6.40 7.65
C PHE A 14 -2.87 -7.88 7.95
N GLU A 15 -3.51 -8.19 9.08
CA GLU A 15 -3.86 -9.56 9.47
C GLU A 15 -5.28 -9.96 9.06
N GLN A 16 -6.13 -9.00 8.70
CA GLN A 16 -7.45 -9.29 8.17
C GLN A 16 -7.37 -10.04 6.83
N GLU A 17 -8.02 -11.20 6.78
CA GLU A 17 -8.23 -11.99 5.57
C GLU A 17 -9.10 -11.24 4.54
N GLY A 18 -8.93 -11.55 3.26
CA GLY A 18 -9.62 -10.90 2.16
C GLY A 18 -8.80 -9.80 1.50
N LYS A 19 -9.48 -8.84 0.87
CA LYS A 19 -8.88 -7.76 0.08
C LYS A 19 -9.27 -6.40 0.65
N GLN A 20 -8.28 -5.64 1.06
CA GLN A 20 -8.44 -4.27 1.54
C GLN A 20 -7.75 -3.29 0.60
N ARG A 21 -8.40 -2.14 0.39
CA ARG A 21 -7.84 -0.99 -0.33
C ARG A 21 -7.92 0.23 0.56
N GLY A 22 -6.84 0.98 0.59
CA GLY A 22 -6.76 2.17 1.40
C GLY A 22 -5.49 2.94 1.09
N TYR A 23 -4.99 3.65 2.10
CA TYR A 23 -3.87 4.56 1.92
C TYR A 23 -2.88 4.43 3.07
N LEU A 24 -1.61 4.65 2.75
CA LEU A 24 -0.64 5.15 3.71
C LEU A 24 -0.80 6.67 3.75
N ARG A 25 -1.19 7.20 4.92
CA ARG A 25 -1.37 8.62 5.15
C ARG A 25 -0.08 9.22 5.69
N LEU A 26 0.57 10.04 4.88
CA LEU A 26 1.73 10.85 5.27
C LEU A 26 1.25 12.27 5.61
N PRO A 27 1.35 12.72 6.87
CA PRO A 27 1.10 14.11 7.21
C PRO A 27 2.00 15.03 6.38
N HIS A 28 1.40 16.04 5.75
CA HIS A 28 2.13 16.96 4.90
C HIS A 28 1.59 18.38 5.00
N SER A 29 2.33 19.22 5.73
CA SER A 29 1.98 20.63 5.90
C SER A 29 2.53 21.47 4.74
N ARG A 30 1.69 22.32 4.16
CA ARG A 30 2.08 23.30 3.14
C ARG A 30 1.30 24.59 3.32
N ASN A 31 1.75 25.68 2.70
CA ASN A 31 1.06 26.98 2.73
C ASN A 31 -0.44 26.88 2.35
N SER A 32 -0.77 26.00 1.40
CA SER A 32 -2.14 25.76 0.94
C SER A 32 -2.95 24.80 1.82
N SER A 33 -2.31 24.12 2.79
CA SER A 33 -2.97 23.15 3.68
C SER A 33 -2.13 22.90 4.93
N ALA A 34 -2.43 23.64 6.00
CA ALA A 34 -1.70 23.56 7.26
C ALA A 34 -1.66 22.14 7.88
N TRP A 35 -2.77 21.40 7.78
CA TRP A 35 -2.88 20.00 8.25
C TRP A 35 -3.16 19.01 7.10
N GLY A 36 -2.45 19.20 5.99
CA GLY A 36 -2.60 18.33 4.81
C GLY A 36 -2.08 16.91 5.03
N SER A 37 -2.36 16.04 4.07
CA SER A 37 -1.75 14.71 4.00
C SER A 37 -1.59 14.27 2.55
N ILE A 38 -0.52 13.55 2.27
CA ILE A 38 -0.37 12.76 1.04
C ILE A 38 -0.95 11.38 1.32
N LEU A 39 -1.87 10.93 0.46
CA LEU A 39 -2.49 9.61 0.53
C LEU A 39 -1.86 8.71 -0.51
N ILE A 40 -0.94 7.84 -0.09
CA ILE A 40 -0.24 6.91 -0.98
C ILE A 40 -1.13 5.65 -1.09
N PRO A 41 -1.58 5.27 -2.30
CA PRO A 41 -2.49 4.15 -2.47
C PRO A 41 -1.83 2.82 -2.08
N MET A 42 -2.59 1.95 -1.40
CA MET A 42 -2.14 0.62 -1.03
C MET A 42 -3.28 -0.39 -1.18
N THR A 43 -2.94 -1.60 -1.62
CA THR A 43 -3.83 -2.76 -1.60
C THR A 43 -3.16 -3.90 -0.85
N VAL A 44 -3.90 -4.52 0.05
CA VAL A 44 -3.47 -5.73 0.76
C VAL A 44 -4.45 -6.84 0.46
N VAL A 45 -3.94 -7.99 0.02
CA VAL A 45 -4.70 -9.22 -0.17
C VAL A 45 -4.08 -10.28 0.71
N LYS A 46 -4.86 -10.86 1.63
CA LYS A 46 -4.42 -11.96 2.50
C LYS A 46 -5.42 -13.11 2.38
N ASN A 47 -4.92 -14.31 2.19
CA ASN A 47 -5.73 -15.52 2.19
C ASN A 47 -4.92 -16.70 2.72
N GLY A 48 -5.38 -17.32 3.80
CA GLY A 48 -4.76 -18.52 4.37
C GLY A 48 -3.32 -18.31 4.84
N SER A 49 -2.49 -19.33 4.65
CA SER A 49 -1.13 -19.39 5.19
C SER A 49 -0.08 -19.41 4.09
N GLY A 50 0.92 -18.53 4.20
CA GLY A 50 1.99 -18.42 3.20
C GLY A 50 2.86 -17.18 3.42
N PRO A 51 3.84 -16.95 2.54
CA PRO A 51 4.73 -15.80 2.66
C PRO A 51 4.02 -14.47 2.42
N THR A 52 4.66 -13.37 2.81
CA THR A 52 4.27 -12.02 2.40
C THR A 52 5.15 -11.55 1.25
N VAL A 53 4.54 -11.02 0.19
CA VAL A 53 5.23 -10.35 -0.92
C VAL A 53 4.84 -8.88 -0.95
N LEU A 54 5.84 -8.00 -1.08
CA LEU A 54 5.65 -6.56 -1.26
C LEU A 54 6.03 -6.17 -2.68
N PHE A 55 5.09 -5.56 -3.39
CA PHE A 55 5.32 -4.92 -4.69
C PHE A 55 5.26 -3.41 -4.56
N THR A 56 6.24 -2.73 -5.15
CA THR A 56 6.30 -1.26 -5.19
C THR A 56 6.54 -0.79 -6.62
N GLY A 57 5.89 0.32 -6.99
CA GLY A 57 6.07 1.02 -8.25
C GLY A 57 6.12 2.53 -8.01
N GLY A 58 6.43 3.30 -9.06
CA GLY A 58 6.37 4.76 -9.00
C GLY A 58 7.37 5.41 -8.04
N LEU A 59 8.48 4.73 -7.68
CA LEU A 59 9.55 5.33 -6.88
C LEU A 59 10.10 6.60 -7.55
N HIS A 60 10.26 6.54 -8.87
CA HIS A 60 10.46 7.72 -9.71
C HIS A 60 9.18 8.00 -10.50
N GLY A 61 8.76 9.27 -10.53
CA GLY A 61 7.49 9.69 -11.15
C GLY A 61 7.43 9.59 -12.68
N GLY A 62 8.53 9.20 -13.34
CA GLY A 62 8.61 9.00 -14.79
C GLY A 62 8.67 7.54 -15.23
N GLU A 63 8.60 6.58 -14.30
CA GLU A 63 8.71 5.14 -14.59
C GLU A 63 7.32 4.49 -14.45
N TYR A 64 6.68 4.16 -15.58
CA TYR A 64 5.24 3.88 -15.61
C TYR A 64 4.91 2.39 -15.66
N GLU A 65 5.80 1.55 -16.15
CA GLU A 65 5.56 0.12 -16.38
C GLU A 65 5.20 -0.58 -15.08
N GLY A 66 5.94 -0.28 -14.00
CA GLY A 66 5.66 -0.78 -12.66
C GLY A 66 4.30 -0.30 -12.14
N VAL A 67 4.05 1.01 -12.22
CA VAL A 67 2.79 1.62 -11.75
C VAL A 67 1.59 1.01 -12.46
N VAL A 68 1.61 0.93 -13.80
CA VAL A 68 0.52 0.40 -14.61
C VAL A 68 0.27 -1.07 -14.30
N SER A 69 1.33 -1.87 -14.21
CA SER A 69 1.24 -3.31 -13.91
C SER A 69 0.66 -3.55 -12.52
N LEU A 70 1.13 -2.81 -11.51
CA LEU A 70 0.67 -2.95 -10.13
C LEU A 70 -0.74 -2.40 -9.92
N MET A 71 -1.13 -1.33 -10.63
CA MET A 71 -2.51 -0.85 -10.67
C MET A 71 -3.45 -1.88 -11.28
N LYS A 72 -3.01 -2.65 -12.30
CA LYS A 72 -3.79 -3.77 -12.85
C LYS A 72 -3.88 -4.92 -11.86
N LEU A 73 -2.76 -5.34 -11.28
CA LEU A 73 -2.72 -6.42 -10.29
C LEU A 73 -3.59 -6.11 -9.06
N SER A 74 -3.52 -4.90 -8.51
CA SER A 74 -4.39 -4.44 -7.41
C SER A 74 -5.88 -4.54 -7.76
N ARG A 75 -6.24 -4.32 -9.04
CA ARG A 75 -7.62 -4.46 -9.51
C ARG A 75 -8.06 -5.92 -9.56
N GLU A 76 -7.26 -6.77 -10.18
CA GLU A 76 -7.64 -8.12 -10.57
C GLU A 76 -7.41 -9.18 -9.49
N LEU A 77 -6.36 -9.05 -8.66
CA LEU A 77 -5.99 -10.09 -7.68
C LEU A 77 -7.11 -10.34 -6.67
N GLN A 78 -7.57 -11.59 -6.56
CA GLN A 78 -8.61 -12.00 -5.62
C GLN A 78 -8.01 -12.85 -4.49
N PRO A 79 -8.52 -12.74 -3.25
CA PRO A 79 -7.99 -13.50 -2.11
C PRO A 79 -7.88 -15.00 -2.37
N GLU A 80 -8.89 -15.59 -2.99
CA GLU A 80 -9.01 -17.03 -3.20
C GLU A 80 -7.94 -17.58 -4.17
N THR A 81 -7.26 -16.69 -4.91
CA THR A 81 -6.22 -17.05 -5.87
C THR A 81 -4.81 -17.11 -5.27
N ILE A 82 -4.65 -16.79 -3.99
CA ILE A 82 -3.35 -16.79 -3.30
C ILE A 82 -3.37 -17.64 -2.00
N GLN A 83 -2.18 -17.95 -1.50
CA GLN A 83 -1.92 -18.47 -0.15
C GLN A 83 -0.81 -17.63 0.49
N GLY A 84 -1.12 -16.90 1.55
CA GLY A 84 -0.24 -15.91 2.17
C GLY A 84 -0.76 -14.48 2.01
N ARG A 85 0.12 -13.52 1.76
CA ARG A 85 -0.23 -12.10 1.69
C ARG A 85 0.52 -11.36 0.58
N VAL A 86 -0.17 -10.49 -0.13
CA VAL A 86 0.38 -9.59 -1.14
C VAL A 86 0.06 -8.15 -0.75
N ILE A 87 1.09 -7.31 -0.66
CA ILE A 87 0.97 -5.87 -0.40
C ILE A 87 1.43 -5.15 -1.66
N ILE A 88 0.61 -4.24 -2.18
CA ILE A 88 0.84 -3.54 -3.45
C ILE A 88 0.77 -2.04 -3.20
N ILE A 89 1.87 -1.34 -3.48
CA ILE A 89 1.97 0.12 -3.48
C ILE A 89 2.38 0.53 -4.90
N PRO A 90 1.41 0.78 -5.79
CA PRO A 90 1.68 0.98 -7.20
C PRO A 90 2.39 2.29 -7.50
#